data_AF-S2S6L6-F1
#
_entry.id   AF-S2S6L6-F1
#
_cell.length_a   1.000
_cell.length_b   1.000
_cell.length_c   1.000
_cell.angle_alpha   90.00
_cell.angle_beta   90.00
_cell.angle_gamma   90.00
#
_symmetry.space_group_name_H-M   'P 1'
#
loop_
_entity.id
_entity.type
_entity.pdbx_description
1 polymer ?
#
loop_
_entity_poly.entity_id
_entity_poly.type
_entity_poly.pdbx_seq_one_letter_code
_entity_poly.pdbx_strand_id
1 'polypeptide(L)'
;MLNFVKGAIIGIALVIPGLSGSIFAVVVGLYDRLLNAVNHFRDDPQKNMRFLTPIGLGAVIGILLSTKAVLVVTTRWPLPSYGFFIGLVLGIGPFIYRKLTTKKFSWWYLLLVVFGFVAIYGLAKPGGTDPENLIAIKRLTSVSDAGV
;
A
#
# COMPACT_ATOMS: atom_id res chain seq x y z
N MET A 1 6.15 5.66 23.62
CA MET A 1 4.95 4.83 23.32
C MET A 1 3.97 5.53 22.38
N LEU A 2 3.58 6.78 22.63
CA LEU A 2 2.63 7.49 21.74
C LEU A 2 3.08 7.56 20.26
N ASN A 3 4.37 7.83 20.01
CA ASN A 3 4.93 7.86 18.65
C ASN A 3 4.88 6.51 17.94
N PHE A 4 4.96 5.41 18.69
CA PHE A 4 4.83 4.06 18.14
C PHE A 4 3.40 3.79 17.68
N VAL A 5 2.40 4.12 18.50
CA VAL A 5 0.99 3.98 18.12
C VAL A 5 0.65 4.86 16.91
N LYS A 6 1.15 6.11 16.89
CA LYS A 6 1.01 6.99 15.72
C LYS A 6 1.66 6.40 14.47
N GLY A 7 2.85 5.83 14.61
CA GLY A 7 3.52 5.07 13.54
C GLY A 7 2.66 3.91 13.04
N ALA A 8 2.07 3.11 13.94
CA ALA A 8 1.20 2.00 13.58
C ALA A 8 -0.04 2.45 12.82
N ILE A 9 -0.69 3.55 13.22
CA ILE A 9 -1.82 4.13 12.50
C ILE A 9 -1.41 4.55 11.07
N ILE A 10 -0.25 5.20 10.93
CA ILE A 10 0.30 5.56 9.61
C ILE A 10 0.55 4.30 8.77
N GLY A 11 1.12 3.25 9.39
CA GLY A 11 1.37 1.96 8.73
C GLY A 11 0.10 1.27 8.24
N ILE A 12 -0.97 1.26 9.05
CA ILE A 12 -2.28 0.72 8.66
C ILE A 12 -2.85 1.51 7.47
N ALA A 13 -2.76 2.83 7.50
CA ALA A 13 -3.24 3.69 6.44
C ALA A 13 -2.50 3.48 5.10
N LEU A 14 -1.27 2.98 5.11
CA LEU A 14 -0.53 2.69 3.88
C LEU A 14 -1.00 1.42 3.16
N VAL A 15 -1.59 0.47 3.88
CA VAL A 15 -2.04 -0.82 3.31
C VAL A 15 -3.42 -0.71 2.65
N ILE A 16 -4.28 0.17 3.19
CA ILE A 16 -5.65 0.32 2.69
C ILE A 16 -5.64 1.20 1.43
N PRO A 17 -6.16 0.72 0.28
CA PRO A 17 -6.11 1.46 -0.97
C PRO A 17 -6.89 2.77 -0.85
N GLY A 18 -6.35 3.87 -1.37
CA GLY A 18 -6.99 5.18 -1.30
C GLY A 18 -6.77 5.96 -0.01
N LEU A 19 -6.18 5.35 1.01
CA LEU A 19 -5.65 6.08 2.15
C LEU A 19 -4.19 6.44 1.89
N SER A 20 -3.80 7.68 2.19
CA SER A 20 -2.42 8.14 2.02
C SER A 20 -1.73 8.24 3.38
N GLY A 21 -0.58 7.58 3.52
CA GLY A 21 0.22 7.65 4.74
C GLY A 21 0.66 9.08 5.11
N SER A 22 0.89 9.95 4.13
CA SER A 22 1.25 11.35 4.39
C SER A 22 0.07 12.16 4.95
N ILE A 23 -1.17 11.89 4.50
CA ILE A 23 -2.38 12.51 5.05
C ILE A 23 -2.58 12.06 6.49
N PHE A 24 -2.44 10.76 6.76
CA PHE A 24 -2.56 10.26 8.12
C PHE A 24 -1.46 10.80 9.04
N ALA A 25 -0.24 10.98 8.55
CA ALA A 25 0.82 11.66 9.29
C ALA A 25 0.44 13.10 9.68
N VAL A 26 -0.29 13.83 8.82
CA VAL A 26 -0.83 15.16 9.16
C VAL A 26 -1.92 15.04 10.22
N VAL A 27 -2.87 14.12 10.06
CA VAL A 27 -3.99 13.90 11.00
C VAL A 27 -3.49 13.54 12.41
N VAL A 28 -2.45 12.70 12.52
CA VAL A 28 -1.86 12.36 13.82
C VAL A 28 -0.90 13.43 14.38
N GLY A 29 -0.74 14.56 13.67
CA GLY A 29 0.11 15.68 14.04
C GLY A 29 1.60 15.37 14.04
N LEU A 30 2.03 14.45 13.17
CA LEU A 30 3.41 13.97 13.10
C LEU A 30 4.13 14.40 11.81
N TYR A 31 3.40 14.88 10.80
CA TYR A 31 3.92 15.21 9.48
C TYR A 31 5.14 16.15 9.54
N ASP A 32 4.99 17.33 10.15
CA ASP A 32 6.09 18.32 10.19
C ASP A 32 7.30 17.81 10.97
N ARG A 33 7.06 17.05 12.05
CA ARG A 33 8.13 16.48 12.88
C ARG A 33 8.89 15.38 12.15
N LEU A 34 8.18 14.53 11.40
CA LEU A 34 8.77 13.52 10.53
C LEU A 34 9.60 14.17 9.43
N LEU A 35 9.03 15.17 8.74
CA LEU A 35 9.69 15.86 7.65
C LEU A 35 10.97 16.55 8.15
N ASN A 36 10.89 17.24 9.29
CA ASN A 36 12.04 17.90 9.90
C ASN A 36 13.12 16.91 10.35
N ALA A 37 12.74 15.79 10.97
CA ALA A 37 13.69 14.77 11.42
C ALA A 37 14.41 14.06 10.26
N VAL A 38 13.75 13.93 9.10
CA VAL A 38 14.35 13.37 7.88
C VAL A 38 15.24 14.40 7.19
N ASN A 39 14.79 15.64 7.03
CA ASN A 39 15.55 16.69 6.33
C ASN A 39 16.82 17.11 7.09
N HIS A 40 16.74 17.20 8.41
CA HIS A 40 17.85 17.58 9.30
C HIS A 40 18.51 16.36 9.95
N PHE A 41 18.37 15.19 9.33
CA PHE A 41 18.86 13.93 9.90
C PHE A 41 20.37 13.99 10.21
N ARG A 42 21.14 14.71 9.38
CA ARG A 42 22.60 14.85 9.53
C ARG A 42 23.02 15.80 10.64
N ASP A 43 22.15 16.72 11.07
CA ASP A 43 22.49 17.74 12.06
C ASP A 43 22.56 17.16 13.47
N ASP A 44 21.66 16.22 13.78
CA ASP A 44 21.67 15.46 15.03
C ASP A 44 21.12 14.05 14.77
N PRO A 45 21.96 13.14 14.24
CA PRO A 45 21.52 11.80 13.84
C PRO A 45 21.04 10.98 15.03
N GLN A 46 21.59 11.21 16.22
CA GLN A 46 21.22 10.44 17.41
C GLN A 46 19.81 10.81 17.90
N LYS A 47 19.48 12.10 17.97
CA LYS A 47 18.15 12.58 18.35
C LYS A 47 17.10 12.21 17.31
N ASN A 48 17.41 12.41 16.04
CA ASN A 48 16.50 12.09 14.94
C ASN A 48 16.24 10.58 14.86
N MET A 49 17.26 9.73 15.03
CA MET A 49 17.08 8.28 15.09
C MET A 49 16.20 7.88 16.28
N ARG A 50 16.43 8.42 17.48
CA ARG A 50 15.59 8.14 18.66
C ARG A 50 14.13 8.54 18.45
N PHE A 51 13.86 9.57 17.67
CA PHE A 51 12.50 9.98 17.30
C PHE A 51 11.89 9.08 16.23
N LEU A 52 12.64 8.79 15.16
CA LEU A 52 12.16 8.03 13.99
C LEU A 52 11.99 6.54 14.27
N THR A 53 12.89 5.91 15.02
CA THR A 53 12.86 4.46 15.32
C THR A 53 11.52 3.98 15.86
N PRO A 54 10.93 4.56 16.94
CA PRO A 54 9.64 4.08 17.44
C PRO A 54 8.51 4.28 16.42
N ILE A 55 8.57 5.33 15.59
CA ILE A 55 7.56 5.57 14.55
C ILE A 55 7.69 4.56 13.42
N GLY A 56 8.91 4.31 12.96
CA GLY A 56 9.22 3.32 11.93
C GLY A 56 8.85 1.91 12.37
N LEU A 57 9.21 1.51 13.60
CA LEU A 57 8.80 0.23 14.18
C LEU A 57 7.27 0.12 14.29
N GLY A 58 6.61 1.19 14.72
CA GLY A 58 5.16 1.26 14.74
C GLY A 58 4.57 1.05 13.35
N ALA A 59 5.08 1.76 12.34
CA ALA A 59 4.61 1.66 10.96
C ALA A 59 4.81 0.26 10.38
N VAL A 60 5.97 -0.36 10.58
CA VAL A 60 6.23 -1.74 10.16
C VAL A 60 5.22 -2.70 10.81
N ILE A 61 5.01 -2.60 12.12
CA ILE A 61 4.04 -3.45 12.81
C ILE A 61 2.61 -3.18 12.32
N GLY A 62 2.24 -1.92 12.11
CA GLY A 62 0.95 -1.53 11.54
C GLY A 62 0.73 -2.13 10.16
N ILE A 63 1.74 -2.09 9.29
CA ILE A 63 1.71 -2.70 7.95
C ILE A 63 1.54 -4.22 8.06
N LEU A 64 2.35 -4.90 8.88
CA LEU A 64 2.28 -6.35 9.01
C LEU A 64 0.93 -6.82 9.57
N LEU A 65 0.41 -6.13 10.58
CA LEU A 65 -0.89 -6.44 11.19
C LEU A 65 -2.04 -6.19 10.22
N SER A 66 -2.06 -5.03 9.56
CA SER A 66 -3.11 -4.70 8.58
C SER A 66 -3.04 -5.61 7.35
N THR A 67 -1.85 -5.95 6.86
CA THR A 67 -1.68 -6.90 5.74
C THR A 67 -2.27 -8.26 6.09
N LYS A 68 -1.98 -8.79 7.30
CA LYS A 68 -2.59 -10.04 7.77
C LYS A 68 -4.11 -9.91 7.90
N ALA A 69 -4.61 -8.79 8.41
CA ALA A 69 -6.05 -8.57 8.52
C ALA A 69 -6.73 -8.55 7.14
N VAL A 70 -6.16 -7.81 6.18
CA VAL A 70 -6.65 -7.76 4.79
C VAL A 70 -6.61 -9.14 4.16
N LEU A 71 -5.53 -9.90 4.35
CA LEU A 71 -5.42 -11.28 3.86
C LEU A 71 -6.53 -12.18 4.42
N VAL A 72 -6.79 -12.11 5.74
CA VAL A 72 -7.84 -12.91 6.37
C VAL A 72 -9.23 -12.52 5.85
N VAL A 73 -9.50 -11.22 5.69
CA VAL A 73 -10.80 -10.73 5.20
C VAL A 73 -11.01 -11.11 3.73
N THR A 74 -9.99 -10.97 2.88
CA THR A 74 -10.05 -11.33 1.46
C THR A 74 -10.14 -12.83 1.21
N THR A 75 -9.54 -13.66 2.06
CA THR A 75 -9.63 -15.13 1.92
C THR A 75 -10.90 -15.71 2.51
N ARG A 76 -11.39 -15.18 3.64
CA ARG A 76 -12.59 -15.68 4.30
C ARG A 76 -13.89 -15.15 3.66
N TRP A 77 -13.89 -13.90 3.20
CA TRP A 77 -15.03 -13.24 2.59
C TRP A 77 -14.63 -12.50 1.29
N PRO A 78 -14.31 -13.23 0.21
CA PRO A 78 -13.76 -12.64 -1.00
C PRO A 78 -14.73 -11.67 -1.70
N LEU A 79 -15.99 -12.06 -1.91
CA LEU A 79 -16.97 -11.21 -2.61
C LEU A 79 -17.20 -9.86 -1.91
N PRO A 80 -17.52 -9.80 -0.60
CA PRO A 80 -17.65 -8.54 0.12
C PRO A 80 -16.35 -7.72 0.13
N SER A 81 -15.19 -8.37 0.24
CA SER A 81 -13.89 -7.69 0.26
C SER A 81 -13.57 -6.99 -1.05
N TYR A 82 -13.79 -7.67 -2.19
CA TYR A 82 -13.60 -7.05 -3.49
C TYR A 82 -14.54 -5.88 -3.72
N GLY A 83 -15.83 -6.03 -3.34
CA GLY A 83 -16.79 -4.93 -3.39
C GLY A 83 -16.37 -3.73 -2.55
N PHE A 84 -15.88 -3.98 -1.32
CA PHE A 84 -15.37 -2.94 -0.43
C PHE A 84 -14.17 -2.19 -1.04
N PHE A 85 -13.17 -2.91 -1.56
CA PHE A 85 -11.98 -2.27 -2.14
C PHE A 85 -12.29 -1.51 -3.44
N ILE A 86 -13.15 -2.06 -4.30
CA ILE A 86 -13.61 -1.35 -5.50
C ILE A 86 -14.34 -0.06 -5.10
N GLY A 87 -15.24 -0.13 -4.11
CA GLY A 87 -15.93 1.05 -3.58
C GLY A 87 -14.96 2.09 -3.02
N LEU A 88 -13.91 1.65 -2.33
CA LEU A 88 -12.89 2.53 -1.78
C LEU A 88 -12.07 3.23 -2.87
N VAL A 89 -11.67 2.51 -3.92
CA VAL A 89 -10.96 3.09 -5.08
C VAL A 89 -11.86 4.10 -5.81
N LEU A 90 -13.13 3.75 -6.07
CA LEU A 90 -14.09 4.65 -6.71
C LEU A 90 -14.38 5.89 -5.86
N GLY A 91 -14.40 5.75 -4.53
CA GLY A 91 -14.61 6.84 -3.58
C GLY A 91 -13.57 7.96 -3.67
N ILE A 92 -12.38 7.68 -4.21
CA ILE A 92 -11.34 8.69 -4.45
C ILE A 92 -11.65 9.52 -5.71
N GLY A 93 -12.47 9.00 -6.64
CA GLY A 93 -12.83 9.65 -7.90
C GLY A 93 -13.31 11.09 -7.74
N PRO A 94 -14.30 11.38 -6.88
CA PRO A 94 -14.75 12.75 -6.60
C PRO A 94 -13.66 13.67 -6.06
N PHE A 95 -12.77 13.16 -5.20
CA PHE A 95 -11.65 13.93 -4.67
C PHE A 95 -10.64 14.30 -5.76
N ILE A 96 -10.30 13.35 -6.63
CA ILE A 96 -9.42 13.59 -7.79
C ILE A 96 -10.08 14.57 -8.77
N TYR A 97 -11.36 14.35 -9.10
CA TYR A 97 -12.10 15.22 -10.02
C TYR A 97 -12.07 16.68 -9.58
N ARG A 98 -12.31 16.96 -8.29
CA ARG A 98 -12.24 18.33 -7.74
C ARG A 98 -10.84 18.96 -7.83
N LYS A 99 -9.78 18.15 -7.84
CA LYS A 99 -8.39 18.64 -8.01
C LYS A 99 -8.00 18.86 -9.48
N LEU A 100 -8.67 18.18 -10.41
CA LEU A 100 -8.37 18.25 -11.85
C LEU A 100 -9.06 19.41 -12.58
N THR A 101 -10.02 20.10 -11.94
CA THR A 101 -10.82 21.19 -12.53
C THR A 101 -10.00 22.39 -13.05
N THR A 102 -8.69 22.44 -12.80
CA THR A 102 -7.79 23.51 -13.26
C THR A 102 -7.18 23.28 -14.65
N LYS A 103 -7.26 22.06 -15.22
CA LYS A 103 -6.66 21.71 -16.52
C LYS A 103 -7.74 21.33 -17.53
N LYS A 104 -7.67 21.88 -18.75
CA LYS A 104 -8.55 21.49 -19.86
C LYS A 104 -8.29 20.03 -20.26
N PHE A 105 -9.36 19.27 -20.46
CA PHE A 105 -9.29 17.88 -20.93
C PHE A 105 -8.74 17.85 -22.36
N SER A 106 -7.75 16.99 -22.61
CA SER A 106 -7.15 16.76 -23.93
C SER A 106 -7.33 15.30 -24.31
N TRP A 107 -7.63 15.04 -25.59
CA TRP A 107 -7.83 13.70 -26.12
C TRP A 107 -6.60 12.78 -25.95
N TRP A 108 -5.39 13.35 -25.85
CA TRP A 108 -4.15 12.59 -25.61
C TRP A 108 -4.17 11.79 -24.30
N TYR A 109 -4.96 12.21 -23.30
CA TYR A 109 -5.12 11.46 -22.05
C TYR A 109 -5.77 10.09 -22.27
N LEU A 110 -6.62 9.92 -23.30
CA LEU A 110 -7.21 8.63 -23.62
C LEU A 110 -6.16 7.64 -24.13
N LEU A 111 -5.15 8.12 -24.87
CA LEU A 111 -4.04 7.27 -25.30
C LEU A 111 -3.22 6.75 -24.11
N LEU A 112 -3.05 7.56 -23.06
CA LEU A 112 -2.40 7.11 -21.82
C LEU A 112 -3.23 6.05 -21.09
N VAL A 113 -4.56 6.18 -21.06
CA VAL A 113 -5.46 5.17 -20.48
C VAL A 113 -5.37 3.85 -21.25
N VAL A 114 -5.44 3.91 -22.58
CA VAL A 114 -5.33 2.73 -23.45
C VAL A 114 -3.95 2.08 -23.30
N PHE A 115 -2.88 2.88 -23.29
CA PHE A 115 -1.53 2.38 -23.08
C PHE A 115 -1.38 1.69 -21.71
N GLY A 116 -1.88 2.30 -20.63
CA GLY A 116 -1.87 1.71 -19.30
C GLY A 116 -2.63 0.38 -19.24
N PHE A 117 -3.80 0.32 -19.88
CA PHE A 117 -4.58 -0.92 -19.98
C PHE A 117 -3.81 -2.02 -20.73
N VAL A 118 -3.24 -1.71 -21.90
CA VAL A 118 -2.46 -2.67 -22.69
C VAL A 118 -1.22 -3.14 -21.93
N ALA A 119 -0.52 -2.25 -21.23
CA ALA A 119 0.65 -2.59 -20.43
C ALA A 119 0.29 -3.55 -19.29
N ILE A 120 -0.80 -3.27 -18.54
CA ILE A 120 -1.27 -4.15 -17.46
C ILE A 120 -1.72 -5.50 -18.03
N TYR A 121 -2.48 -5.51 -19.12
CA TYR A 121 -2.93 -6.74 -19.76
C TYR A 121 -1.75 -7.59 -20.27
N GLY A 122 -0.74 -6.94 -20.85
CA GLY A 122 0.49 -7.59 -21.30
C GLY A 122 1.29 -8.21 -20.14
N LEU A 123 1.36 -7.53 -18.99
CA LEU A 123 2.01 -8.05 -17.77
C LEU A 123 1.19 -9.13 -17.07
N ALA A 124 -0.13 -9.16 -17.24
CA ALA A 124 -0.98 -10.21 -16.69
C ALA A 124 -0.83 -11.54 -17.44
N LYS A 125 -0.48 -11.50 -18.74
CA LYS A 125 -0.38 -12.70 -19.59
C LYS A 125 0.74 -13.68 -19.17
N PRO A 126 1.94 -13.24 -18.73
CA PRO A 126 2.97 -14.12 -18.17
C PRO A 126 2.66 -14.66 -16.77
N GLY A 127 1.70 -14.08 -16.05
CA GLY A 127 1.47 -14.36 -14.62
C GLY A 127 0.91 -15.74 -14.29
N GLY A 128 0.47 -16.51 -15.29
CA GLY A 128 -0.24 -17.77 -15.08
C GLY A 128 -1.63 -17.54 -14.47
N THR A 129 -2.62 -18.32 -14.89
CA THR A 129 -3.97 -18.27 -14.28
C THR A 129 -4.10 -19.17 -13.06
N ASP A 130 -3.04 -19.93 -12.76
CA ASP A 130 -3.02 -20.88 -11.65
C ASP A 130 -2.68 -20.15 -10.34
N PRO A 131 -3.49 -20.33 -9.28
CA PRO A 131 -3.13 -19.87 -7.93
C PRO A 131 -1.71 -20.32 -7.58
N GLU A 132 -0.84 -19.39 -7.16
CA GLU A 132 0.56 -19.67 -6.83
C GLU A 132 0.71 -20.81 -5.80
N ASN A 133 -0.27 -20.92 -4.90
CA ASN A 133 -0.42 -22.00 -3.94
C ASN A 133 -0.61 -23.38 -4.59
N LEU A 134 -1.31 -23.50 -5.73
CA LEU A 134 -1.41 -24.73 -6.50
C LEU A 134 -0.12 -25.05 -7.26
N ILE A 135 0.59 -24.02 -7.76
CA ILE A 135 1.90 -24.19 -8.40
C ILE A 135 2.94 -24.70 -7.38
N ALA A 136 2.95 -24.13 -6.18
CA ALA A 136 3.83 -24.53 -5.09
C ALA A 136 3.58 -25.97 -4.64
N ILE A 137 2.31 -26.36 -4.46
CA ILE A 137 1.94 -27.75 -4.09
C ILE A 137 2.33 -28.73 -5.20
N LYS A 138 2.10 -28.39 -6.48
CA LYS A 138 2.44 -29.25 -7.61
C LYS A 138 3.95 -29.42 -7.84
N ARG A 139 4.77 -28.44 -7.41
CA ARG A 139 6.24 -28.57 -7.36
C ARG A 139 6.73 -29.39 -6.17
N LEU A 140 6.02 -29.38 -5.04
CA LEU A 140 6.40 -30.12 -3.84
C LEU A 140 5.95 -31.60 -3.85
N THR A 141 5.17 -32.04 -4.84
CA THR A 141 4.76 -33.45 -4.98
C THR A 141 5.83 -34.36 -5.59
N SER A 142 6.96 -33.82 -6.06
CA SER A 142 8.10 -34.64 -6.50
C SER A 142 9.14 -34.75 -5.39
N VAL A 143 9.30 -35.94 -4.84
CA VAL A 143 10.30 -36.26 -3.80
C VAL A 143 11.74 -36.03 -4.30
N SER A 144 11.96 -35.93 -5.62
CA SER A 144 13.27 -35.61 -6.23
C SER A 144 13.73 -34.17 -6.02
N ASP A 145 12.82 -33.24 -5.69
CA ASP A 145 13.13 -31.80 -5.65
C ASP A 145 13.38 -31.30 -4.21
N ALA A 146 13.28 -32.20 -3.23
CA ALA A 146 13.47 -31.91 -1.80
C ALA A 146 14.94 -31.94 -1.34
N GLY A 147 15.90 -32.16 -2.24
CA GLY A 147 17.33 -32.10 -1.92
C GLY A 147 17.78 -33.10 -0.86
N VAL A 148 17.11 -34.25 -0.74
CA VAL A 148 17.55 -35.44 0.01
C VAL A 148 17.88 -36.54 -0.97
#